data_AF-A0A969XGH5-F1
#
_entry.id   AF-A0A969XGH5-F1
#
_cell.length_a   1.000
_cell.length_b   1.000
_cell.length_c   1.000
_cell.angle_alpha   90.00
_cell.angle_beta   90.00
_cell.angle_gamma   90.00
#
_symmetry.space_group_name_H-M   'P 1'
#
loop_
_entity.id
_entity.type
_entity.pdbx_description
1 polymer ?
#
loop_
_entity_poly.entity_id
_entity_poly.type
_entity_poly.pdbx_seq_one_letter_code
_entity_poly.pdbx_strand_id
1 'polypeptide(L)' 'MFHTIPPEILARMQHLEAIDARDRVDGTTRAERLRQIPPETGRL' A
#
# COMPACT_ATOMS: atom_id res chain seq x y z
N MET A 1 -13.67 -20.48 -3.01
CA MET A 1 -12.68 -20.46 -4.11
C MET A 1 -12.35 -19.02 -4.41
N PHE A 2 -11.08 -18.66 -4.59
CA PHE A 2 -10.73 -17.29 -4.98
C PHE A 2 -11.16 -17.08 -6.44
N HIS A 3 -12.02 -16.10 -6.67
CA HIS A 3 -12.38 -15.67 -8.01
C HIS A 3 -11.16 -15.00 -8.67
N THR A 4 -11.03 -15.16 -9.98
CA THR A 4 -10.02 -14.43 -10.76
C THR A 4 -10.22 -12.93 -10.53
N ILE A 5 -9.16 -12.26 -10.11
CA ILE A 5 -9.18 -10.81 -9.90
C ILE A 5 -9.38 -10.15 -11.28
N PRO A 6 -10.34 -9.21 -11.42
CA PRO A 6 -10.51 -8.49 -12.68
C PRO A 6 -9.20 -7.81 -13.10
N PRO A 7 -8.81 -7.83 -14.39
CA PRO A 7 -7.53 -7.31 -14.85
C PRO A 7 -7.25 -5.85 -14.43
N GLU A 8 -8.28 -5.01 -14.40
CA GLU A 8 -8.21 -3.63 -13.97
C GLU A 8 -7.87 -3.49 -12.48
N ILE A 9 -8.40 -4.39 -11.65
CA ILE A 9 -8.10 -4.43 -10.22
C ILE A 9 -6.68 -4.95 -10.02
N LEU A 10 -6.28 -5.99 -10.75
CA LEU A 10 -4.91 -6.51 -10.69
C LEU A 10 -3.88 -5.45 -11.07
N ALA A 11 -4.13 -4.69 -12.15
CA ALA A 11 -3.27 -3.60 -12.58
C ALA A 11 -3.19 -2.49 -11.50
N ARG A 12 -4.32 -2.15 -10.88
CA ARG A 12 -4.33 -1.17 -9.79
C ARG A 12 -3.54 -1.66 -8.58
N MET A 13 -3.67 -2.93 -8.21
CA MET A 13 -2.90 -3.54 -7.12
C MET A 13 -1.41 -3.49 -7.41
N GLN A 14 -0.98 -3.91 -8.60
CA GLN A 14 0.44 -3.87 -9.00
C GLN A 14 1.02 -2.45 -8.95
N HIS A 15 0.26 -1.46 -9.42
CA HIS A 15 0.67 -0.07 -9.36
C HIS A 15 0.85 0.42 -7.91
N LEU A 16 -0.05 0.07 -7.00
CA LEU A 16 0.03 0.44 -5.58
C LEU A 16 1.21 -0.23 -4.88
N GLU A 17 1.48 -1.50 -5.18
CA GLU A 17 2.65 -2.22 -4.65
C GLU A 17 3.97 -1.62 -5.15
N ALA A 18 4.02 -1.12 -6.40
CA ALA A 18 5.19 -0.43 -6.93
C ALA A 18 5.48 0.89 -6.20
N ILE A 19 4.42 1.66 -5.87
CA ILE A 19 4.54 2.88 -5.06
C ILE A 19 5.06 2.53 -3.66
N ASP A 20 4.43 1.58 -2.98
CA ASP A 20 4.81 1.18 -1.62
C ASP A 20 6.27 0.67 -1.55
N ALA A 21 6.72 -0.08 -2.57
CA ALA A 21 8.11 -0.53 -2.65
C ALA A 21 9.10 0.63 -2.77
N ARG A 22 8.75 1.67 -3.54
CA ARG A 22 9.57 2.87 -3.71
C ARG A 22 9.63 3.69 -2.42
N ASP A 23 8.48 3.97 -1.79
CA ASP A 23 8.39 4.76 -0.56
C ASP A 23 9.25 4.19 0.59
N ARG A 24 9.48 2.87 0.59
CA ARG A 24 10.30 2.20 1.61
C ARG A 24 11.79 2.47 1.47
N VAL A 25 12.27 2.80 0.28
CA VAL A 25 13.72 2.87 -0.03
C VAL A 25 14.19 4.25 -0.48
N ASP A 26 13.29 5.15 -0.89
CA ASP A 26 13.66 6.47 -1.45
C ASP A 26 13.71 7.60 -0.43
N GLY A 27 13.51 7.29 0.85
CA GLY A 27 13.54 8.27 1.94
C GLY A 27 12.18 8.86 2.30
N THR A 28 11.09 8.43 1.65
CA THR A 28 9.72 8.80 2.05
C THR A 28 9.49 8.49 3.53
N THR A 29 9.03 9.49 4.28
CA THR A 29 8.84 9.35 5.72
C THR A 29 7.77 8.31 6.00
N ARG A 30 7.88 7.63 7.14
CA ARG A 30 6.92 6.56 7.50
C ARG A 30 5.47 7.06 7.46
N ALA A 31 5.21 8.30 7.88
CA ALA A 31 3.86 8.88 7.94
C ALA A 31 3.23 9.12 6.55
N GLU A 32 4.03 9.27 5.50
CA GLU A 32 3.56 9.58 4.14
C GLU A 32 3.37 8.33 3.27
N ARG A 33 3.77 7.15 3.76
CA ARG A 33 3.71 5.91 2.97
C ARG A 33 2.28 5.41 2.80
N LEU A 34 2.01 4.88 1.61
CA LEU A 34 0.69 4.39 1.18
C LEU A 34 0.03 3.37 2.14
N ARG A 35 0.80 2.65 2.96
CA ARG A 35 0.30 1.57 3.85
C ARG A 35 0.67 1.75 5.32
N GLN A 36 1.01 2.97 5.75
CA GLN A 36 1.34 3.18 7.15
C GLN A 36 0.08 3.32 8.02
N ILE A 37 0.03 2.55 9.11
CA ILE A 37 -0.93 2.78 10.20
C ILE A 37 -0.28 3.72 11.22
N PRO A 38 -0.86 4.90 11.51
CA PRO A 38 -0.35 5.79 12.53
C PRO A 38 -0.42 5.14 13.93
N PRO A 39 0.56 5.38 14.83
CA PRO A 39 0.59 4.78 16.17
C PRO A 39 -0.59 5.18 17.07
N GLU A 40 -1.31 6.26 16.76
CA GLU A 40 -2.56 6.68 17.39
C GLU A 40 -3.76 5.79 17.03
N THR A 41 -3.67 5.00 15.97
CA THR A 41 -4.74 4.09 15.57
C THR A 41 -4.97 3.03 16.64
N GLY A 42 -6.19 2.95 17.18
CA GLY A 42 -6.58 1.94 18.17
C GLY A 42 -6.32 2.31 19.63
N ARG A 43 -5.90 3.54 19.92
CA ARG A 43 -5.88 4.08 21.30
C ARG A 43 -7.27 4.62 21.65
N LEU A 44 -8.14 3.79 22.21
CA LEU A 44 -9.39 4.17 22.88
C LEU A 44 -9.39 3.67 24.32
#